data_AF-A0A838QRS6-F1
#
_entry.id   AF-A0A838QRS6-F1
#
_cell.length_a   1.000
_cell.length_b   1.000
_cell.length_c   1.000
_cell.angle_alpha   90.00
_cell.angle_beta   90.00
_cell.angle_gamma   90.00
#
_symmetry.space_group_name_H-M   'P 1'
#
loop_
_entity.id
_entity.type
_entity.pdbx_description
1 polymer ?
#
loop_
_entity_poly.entity_id
_entity_poly.type
_entity_poly.pdbx_seq_one_letter_code
_entity_poly.pdbx_strand_id
1 'polypeptide(L)'
;MSKYRSIHGFVLMSALTGCLIFSSTVSGAPRRGELVGWGDNSNGQTNVPAGNDFVAIAAGAYHGLALKSDGSLAGWGALIFDDGQANVPAGTGFAAIAAGTSHSLALKSDGSLVAWGYSAEGATNVPAGRDFVAIAAGSRHNLALKSDGSLAGWGIIGTTVPPGNDFVAIAAGFGFSLALRSDGSLAGWGDNDYGQTSVPAGNDFVAVSGGLFHGLALRSDGSLAGWGFNCCGETNVPPGDDFVALAAGNRHSLALKSDGSLAMWGYNGNGLTNVPPGNDFFAIAAGGYYYDLAIRQVPEPASLALLALALPLLVWRHSRGSGSGQ
;
A
#
# COMPACT_ATOMS: atom_id res chain seq x y z
N MET A 1 33.69 23.24 17.80
CA MET A 1 33.82 21.82 17.38
C MET A 1 32.52 21.14 17.77
N SER A 2 31.45 21.22 16.96
CA SER A 2 31.13 20.34 15.80
C SER A 2 31.09 18.87 16.25
N LYS A 3 29.96 18.16 16.29
CA LYS A 3 28.88 18.06 15.29
C LYS A 3 27.50 17.84 15.94
N TYR A 4 26.65 18.85 15.97
CA TYR A 4 25.20 18.67 15.83
C TYR A 4 24.89 19.11 14.40
N ARG A 5 24.87 18.15 13.46
CA ARG A 5 24.40 18.37 12.10
C ARG A 5 23.14 17.53 11.92
N SER A 6 22.01 18.25 11.91
CA SER A 6 20.82 18.01 11.09
C SER A 6 20.36 16.56 10.91
N ILE A 7 19.36 16.16 11.70
CA ILE A 7 18.41 15.11 11.34
C ILE A 7 17.05 15.81 11.20
N HIS A 8 16.92 16.63 10.16
CA HIS A 8 15.63 17.10 9.67
C HIS A 8 15.39 16.38 8.34
N GLY A 9 14.46 15.43 8.34
CA GLY A 9 14.00 14.72 7.14
C GLY A 9 14.17 13.22 7.22
N PHE A 10 13.37 12.52 8.03
CA PHE A 10 13.22 11.06 7.93
C PHE A 10 11.78 10.65 8.30
N VAL A 11 11.08 10.11 7.29
CA VAL A 11 10.20 8.93 7.31
C VAL A 11 8.91 9.01 8.16
N LEU A 12 7.80 9.31 7.48
CA LEU A 12 6.47 8.81 7.86
C LEU A 12 6.19 7.56 6.99
N MET A 13 6.81 6.42 7.32
CA MET A 13 6.45 5.13 6.73
C MET A 13 5.21 4.61 7.45
N SER A 14 4.04 5.04 6.99
CA SER A 14 2.78 4.43 7.42
C SER A 14 2.70 3.05 6.77
N ALA A 15 2.94 1.99 7.54
CA ALA A 15 2.42 0.66 7.22
C ALA A 15 0.89 0.74 7.36
N LEU A 16 0.24 1.17 6.29
CA LEU A 16 -1.15 0.90 6.00
C LEU A 16 -1.12 -0.42 5.23
N THR A 17 -1.96 -1.39 5.59
CA THR A 17 -2.26 -2.54 4.75
C THR A 17 -2.47 -2.08 3.30
N GLY A 18 -1.47 -2.30 2.44
CA GLY A 18 -1.50 -2.00 1.00
C GLY A 18 -1.29 -0.55 0.53
N CYS A 19 -1.04 0.43 1.42
CA CYS A 19 -0.99 1.84 1.02
C CYS A 19 0.35 2.50 1.37
N LEU A 20 1.34 2.32 0.49
CA LEU A 20 2.57 3.13 0.50
C LEU A 20 2.39 4.39 -0.34
N ILE A 21 2.47 5.55 0.30
CA ILE A 21 2.73 6.82 -0.36
C ILE A 21 4.25 7.04 -0.31
N PHE A 22 4.95 6.88 -1.44
CA PHE A 22 6.27 7.48 -1.58
C PHE A 22 6.10 8.98 -1.79
N SER A 23 6.47 9.79 -0.79
CA SER A 23 6.71 11.23 -0.99
C SER A 23 8.21 11.50 -1.00
N SER A 24 8.80 11.42 -2.18
CA SER A 24 9.83 12.38 -2.62
C SER A 24 10.19 12.12 -4.09
N THR A 25 9.49 12.81 -5.00
CA THR A 25 10.13 13.26 -6.25
C THR A 25 10.58 14.70 -6.05
N VAL A 26 11.57 15.13 -6.82
CA VAL A 26 12.16 16.48 -6.81
C VAL A 26 11.11 17.62 -7.02
N SER A 27 9.86 17.28 -7.38
CA SER A 27 8.76 18.23 -7.61
C SER A 27 7.64 18.21 -6.56
N GLY A 28 7.69 17.39 -5.51
CA GLY A 28 6.68 17.39 -4.44
C GLY A 28 5.29 16.86 -4.81
N ALA A 29 5.11 16.27 -6.00
CA ALA A 29 3.88 15.59 -6.40
C ALA A 29 3.91 14.10 -6.02
N PRO A 30 2.80 13.51 -5.54
CA PRO A 30 2.73 12.08 -5.24
C PRO A 30 2.92 11.25 -6.52
N ARG A 31 3.61 10.10 -6.41
CA ARG A 31 3.65 9.11 -7.48
C ARG A 31 2.23 8.64 -7.78
N ARG A 32 1.87 8.63 -9.06
CA ARG A 32 0.60 8.12 -9.58
C ARG A 32 0.85 7.11 -10.69
N GLY A 33 -0.10 6.22 -10.93
CA GLY A 33 0.07 5.22 -11.98
C GLY A 33 -1.20 4.46 -12.32
N GLU A 34 -1.03 3.46 -13.18
CA GLU A 34 -2.07 2.54 -13.62
C GLU A 34 -2.22 1.37 -12.65
N LEU A 35 -3.45 0.87 -12.52
CA LEU A 35 -3.73 -0.35 -11.76
C LEU A 35 -3.37 -1.58 -12.57
N VAL A 36 -2.81 -2.58 -11.89
CA VAL A 36 -2.57 -3.92 -12.41
C VAL A 36 -3.19 -4.91 -11.44
N GLY A 37 -4.04 -5.81 -11.93
CA GLY A 37 -4.64 -6.87 -11.14
C GLY A 37 -4.40 -8.25 -11.75
N TRP A 38 -4.12 -9.25 -10.93
CA TRP A 38 -3.92 -10.64 -11.35
C TRP A 38 -4.44 -11.64 -10.31
N GLY A 39 -4.59 -12.90 -10.71
CA GLY A 39 -5.23 -13.95 -9.91
C GLY A 39 -6.63 -14.31 -10.42
N ASP A 40 -7.47 -14.82 -9.52
CA ASP A 40 -8.89 -15.10 -9.74
C ASP A 40 -9.68 -13.82 -10.06
N ASN A 41 -10.62 -13.96 -10.98
CA ASN A 41 -11.51 -12.89 -11.43
C ASN A 41 -12.99 -13.30 -11.37
N SER A 42 -13.34 -14.33 -10.60
CA SER A 42 -14.71 -14.85 -10.49
C SER A 42 -15.75 -13.79 -10.06
N ASN A 43 -15.31 -12.73 -9.39
CA ASN A 43 -16.11 -11.62 -8.87
C ASN A 43 -15.78 -10.27 -9.55
N GLY A 44 -15.00 -10.26 -10.64
CA GLY A 44 -14.55 -9.04 -11.29
C GLY A 44 -13.46 -8.28 -10.52
N GLN A 45 -12.83 -8.91 -9.53
CA GLN A 45 -11.85 -8.27 -8.64
C GLN A 45 -10.53 -7.90 -9.33
N THR A 46 -10.21 -8.49 -10.49
CA THR A 46 -9.07 -8.08 -11.32
C THR A 46 -9.48 -7.23 -12.53
N ASN A 47 -10.78 -6.93 -12.70
CA ASN A 47 -11.27 -5.93 -13.67
C ASN A 47 -11.03 -4.51 -13.14
N VAL A 48 -9.76 -4.14 -13.02
CA VAL A 48 -9.34 -2.86 -12.44
C VAL A 48 -9.83 -1.66 -13.29
N PRO A 49 -10.22 -0.54 -12.66
CA PRO A 49 -10.57 0.69 -13.37
C PRO A 49 -9.42 1.22 -14.24
N ALA A 50 -9.75 1.70 -15.44
CA ALA A 50 -8.80 2.41 -16.29
C ALA A 50 -8.46 3.79 -15.72
N GLY A 51 -7.23 4.24 -15.96
CA GLY A 51 -6.72 5.53 -15.46
C GLY A 51 -5.26 5.41 -15.01
N ASN A 52 -4.61 6.55 -14.78
CA ASN A 52 -3.21 6.62 -14.34
C ASN A 52 -3.00 7.59 -13.17
N ASP A 53 -4.08 7.97 -12.50
CA ASP A 53 -4.12 8.94 -11.42
C ASP A 53 -4.23 8.28 -10.04
N PHE A 54 -4.02 6.97 -9.95
CA PHE A 54 -4.10 6.21 -8.70
C PHE A 54 -2.82 6.35 -7.87
N VAL A 55 -2.97 6.63 -6.58
CA VAL A 55 -1.86 6.85 -5.64
C VAL A 55 -1.81 5.80 -4.52
N ALA A 56 -2.91 5.10 -4.26
CA ALA A 56 -2.96 3.99 -3.32
C ALA A 56 -4.04 2.97 -3.69
N ILE A 57 -3.89 1.74 -3.19
CA ILE A 57 -4.78 0.62 -3.43
C ILE A 57 -5.04 -0.14 -2.13
N ALA A 58 -6.21 -0.75 -2.02
CA ALA A 58 -6.53 -1.72 -0.98
C ALA A 58 -7.30 -2.89 -1.61
N ALA A 59 -7.02 -4.10 -1.15
CA ALA A 59 -7.61 -5.32 -1.68
C ALA A 59 -8.39 -6.03 -0.57
N GLY A 60 -9.71 -6.13 -0.74
CA GLY A 60 -10.59 -6.92 0.12
C GLY A 60 -10.64 -8.39 -0.31
N ALA A 61 -11.61 -9.16 0.20
CA ALA A 61 -11.76 -10.55 -0.24
C ALA A 61 -12.24 -10.69 -1.69
N TYR A 62 -13.13 -9.79 -2.12
CA TYR A 62 -13.78 -9.85 -3.44
C TYR A 62 -13.81 -8.51 -4.18
N HIS A 63 -13.36 -7.41 -3.57
CA HIS A 63 -13.39 -6.07 -4.14
C HIS A 63 -12.06 -5.33 -3.98
N GLY A 64 -11.74 -4.50 -4.95
CA GLY A 64 -10.62 -3.57 -4.85
C GLY A 64 -11.10 -2.15 -4.58
N LEU A 65 -10.24 -1.38 -3.92
CA LEU A 65 -10.37 0.07 -3.75
C LEU A 65 -9.11 0.76 -4.24
N ALA A 66 -9.27 1.95 -4.79
CA ALA A 66 -8.15 2.83 -5.14
C ALA A 66 -8.43 4.26 -4.71
N LEU A 67 -7.38 4.92 -4.20
CA LEU A 67 -7.36 6.36 -3.94
C LEU A 67 -6.73 7.05 -5.14
N LYS A 68 -7.41 8.07 -5.66
CA LYS A 68 -6.93 8.90 -6.75
C LYS A 68 -6.19 10.13 -6.23
N SER A 69 -5.35 10.72 -7.08
CA SER A 69 -4.54 11.90 -6.76
C SER A 69 -5.35 13.16 -6.46
N ASP A 70 -6.61 13.23 -6.89
CA ASP A 70 -7.56 14.30 -6.54
C ASP A 70 -8.25 14.08 -5.18
N GLY A 71 -7.92 13.00 -4.49
CA GLY A 71 -8.50 12.61 -3.20
C GLY A 71 -9.87 11.97 -3.31
N SER A 72 -10.34 11.57 -4.50
CA SER A 72 -11.54 10.74 -4.70
C SER A 72 -11.21 9.24 -4.70
N LEU A 73 -12.24 8.39 -4.61
CA LEU A 73 -12.09 6.94 -4.56
C LEU A 73 -12.64 6.26 -5.82
N ALA A 74 -12.10 5.08 -6.12
CA ALA A 74 -12.69 4.12 -7.04
C ALA A 74 -12.84 2.76 -6.31
N GLY A 75 -13.95 2.07 -6.55
CA GLY A 75 -14.19 0.72 -6.07
C GLY A 75 -14.65 -0.18 -7.22
N TRP A 76 -14.26 -1.45 -7.18
CA TRP A 76 -14.61 -2.45 -8.21
C TRP A 76 -14.63 -3.87 -7.63
N GLY A 77 -15.11 -4.83 -8.41
CA GLY A 77 -15.27 -6.22 -7.98
C GLY A 77 -16.59 -6.48 -7.27
N ALA A 78 -16.64 -7.56 -6.48
CA ALA A 78 -17.81 -8.02 -5.72
C ALA A 78 -19.07 -8.26 -6.57
N LEU A 79 -18.93 -8.69 -7.82
CA LEU A 79 -20.08 -8.89 -8.73
C LEU A 79 -21.09 -9.95 -8.26
N ILE A 80 -20.65 -10.94 -7.46
CA ILE A 80 -21.53 -12.01 -6.94
C ILE A 80 -21.89 -11.75 -5.47
N PHE A 81 -20.90 -11.39 -4.65
CA PHE A 81 -21.06 -11.13 -3.22
C PHE A 81 -21.13 -9.62 -2.94
N ASP A 82 -22.16 -8.95 -3.44
CA ASP A 82 -22.34 -7.50 -3.30
C ASP A 82 -23.08 -7.13 -2.01
N ASP A 83 -22.34 -6.64 -1.02
CA ASP A 83 -22.83 -6.00 0.20
C ASP A 83 -22.67 -4.46 0.13
N GLY A 84 -22.38 -3.91 -1.06
CA GLY A 84 -22.09 -2.51 -1.31
C GLY A 84 -20.66 -2.07 -0.99
N GLN A 85 -19.73 -2.99 -0.73
CA GLN A 85 -18.34 -2.71 -0.38
C GLN A 85 -17.54 -2.03 -1.50
N ALA A 86 -17.94 -2.21 -2.77
CA ALA A 86 -17.39 -1.50 -3.92
C ALA A 86 -18.07 -0.13 -4.17
N ASN A 87 -19.19 0.18 -3.50
CA ASN A 87 -19.93 1.44 -3.66
C ASN A 87 -19.29 2.55 -2.83
N VAL A 88 -18.18 3.09 -3.35
CA VAL A 88 -17.39 4.12 -2.67
C VAL A 88 -18.19 5.41 -2.41
N PRO A 89 -17.98 6.09 -1.27
CA PRO A 89 -18.57 7.40 -1.03
C PRO A 89 -18.14 8.42 -2.09
N ALA A 90 -19.08 9.22 -2.57
CA ALA A 90 -18.80 10.30 -3.51
C ALA A 90 -18.03 11.46 -2.84
N GLY A 91 -17.25 12.18 -3.65
CA GLY A 91 -16.51 13.37 -3.22
C GLY A 91 -15.00 13.15 -3.18
N THR A 92 -14.30 14.15 -2.64
CA THR A 92 -12.85 14.18 -2.48
C THR A 92 -12.48 14.35 -1.00
N GLY A 93 -11.18 14.46 -0.72
CA GLY A 93 -10.68 14.68 0.64
C GLY A 93 -10.41 13.38 1.41
N PHE A 94 -10.31 12.24 0.72
CA PHE A 94 -9.80 10.99 1.28
C PHE A 94 -8.27 10.98 1.27
N ALA A 95 -7.68 10.38 2.31
CA ALA A 95 -6.23 10.34 2.54
C ALA A 95 -5.68 8.91 2.62
N ALA A 96 -6.50 7.94 3.07
CA ALA A 96 -6.14 6.52 3.04
C ALA A 96 -7.39 5.65 2.89
N ILE A 97 -7.18 4.41 2.46
CA ILE A 97 -8.21 3.38 2.27
C ILE A 97 -7.75 2.05 2.87
N ALA A 98 -8.72 1.25 3.33
CA ALA A 98 -8.50 -0.15 3.72
C ALA A 98 -9.73 -0.98 3.35
N ALA A 99 -9.53 -2.27 3.09
CA ALA A 99 -10.59 -3.18 2.65
C ALA A 99 -10.56 -4.46 3.49
N GLY A 100 -11.72 -4.82 4.07
CA GLY A 100 -11.91 -6.07 4.79
C GLY A 100 -12.49 -7.16 3.90
N THR A 101 -13.16 -8.15 4.49
CA THR A 101 -13.79 -9.23 3.71
C THR A 101 -14.98 -8.73 2.88
N SER A 102 -15.91 -7.99 3.50
CA SER A 102 -17.13 -7.49 2.87
C SER A 102 -17.42 -6.03 3.22
N HIS A 103 -16.44 -5.31 3.75
CA HIS A 103 -16.56 -3.90 4.12
C HIS A 103 -15.31 -3.11 3.74
N SER A 104 -15.44 -1.81 3.79
CA SER A 104 -14.44 -0.86 3.34
C SER A 104 -14.32 0.29 4.34
N LEU A 105 -13.11 0.84 4.46
CA LEU A 105 -12.79 2.00 5.29
C LEU A 105 -12.10 3.06 4.44
N ALA A 106 -12.32 4.32 4.80
CA ALA A 106 -11.48 5.42 4.37
C ALA A 106 -11.20 6.39 5.51
N LEU A 107 -9.97 6.88 5.54
CA LEU A 107 -9.52 8.00 6.36
C LEU A 107 -9.66 9.26 5.52
N LYS A 108 -10.31 10.28 6.05
CA LYS A 108 -10.38 11.60 5.45
C LYS A 108 -9.19 12.46 5.85
N SER A 109 -8.83 13.39 5.00
CA SER A 109 -7.78 14.41 5.21
C SER A 109 -8.00 15.26 6.46
N ASP A 110 -9.23 15.32 6.95
CA ASP A 110 -9.59 16.02 8.18
C ASP A 110 -9.45 15.16 9.45
N GLY A 111 -8.86 13.96 9.32
CA GLY A 111 -8.61 13.00 10.39
C GLY A 111 -9.83 12.18 10.81
N SER A 112 -10.98 12.30 10.16
CA SER A 112 -12.18 11.51 10.44
C SER A 112 -12.29 10.25 9.58
N LEU A 113 -13.08 9.27 10.03
CA LEU A 113 -13.24 7.97 9.36
C LEU A 113 -14.61 7.86 8.69
N VAL A 114 -14.66 7.06 7.63
CA VAL A 114 -15.91 6.53 7.06
C VAL A 114 -15.76 5.04 6.77
N ALA A 115 -16.83 4.29 6.97
CA ALA A 115 -16.90 2.88 6.64
C ALA A 115 -18.20 2.58 5.88
N TRP A 116 -18.15 1.62 4.96
CA TRP A 116 -19.29 1.19 4.15
C TRP A 116 -19.18 -0.29 3.77
N GLY A 117 -20.23 -0.84 3.15
CA GLY A 117 -20.37 -2.27 2.84
C GLY A 117 -21.14 -3.02 3.92
N TYR A 118 -20.83 -4.30 4.10
CA TYR A 118 -21.47 -5.16 5.08
C TYR A 118 -21.32 -4.60 6.49
N SER A 119 -22.46 -4.34 7.13
CA SER A 119 -22.54 -3.59 8.39
C SER A 119 -22.93 -4.43 9.60
N ALA A 120 -23.13 -5.74 9.44
CA ALA A 120 -23.52 -6.56 10.58
C ALA A 120 -22.45 -6.48 11.67
N GLU A 121 -22.94 -6.44 12.92
CA GLU A 121 -22.11 -6.53 14.12
C GLU A 121 -21.09 -5.37 14.29
N GLY A 122 -21.32 -4.23 13.63
CA GLY A 122 -20.68 -2.96 13.97
C GLY A 122 -19.34 -2.68 13.28
N ALA A 123 -18.93 -3.47 12.27
CA ALA A 123 -17.71 -3.20 11.50
C ALA A 123 -17.73 -1.81 10.81
N THR A 124 -18.91 -1.28 10.49
CA THR A 124 -19.07 0.07 9.91
C THR A 124 -19.34 1.17 10.95
N ASN A 125 -19.42 0.84 12.25
CA ASN A 125 -19.61 1.81 13.33
C ASN A 125 -18.28 2.45 13.71
N VAL A 126 -17.80 3.36 12.86
CA VAL A 126 -16.52 4.04 13.07
C VAL A 126 -16.51 4.85 14.38
N PRO A 127 -15.40 4.86 15.14
CA PRO A 127 -15.25 5.75 16.28
C PRO A 127 -15.33 7.23 15.87
N ALA A 128 -15.94 8.04 16.73
CA ALA A 128 -15.91 9.49 16.57
C ALA A 128 -14.50 10.03 16.86
N GLY A 129 -14.03 10.97 16.05
CA GLY A 129 -12.70 11.55 16.18
C GLY A 129 -12.26 12.26 14.91
N ARG A 130 -11.17 13.04 15.03
CA ARG A 130 -10.52 13.79 13.94
C ARG A 130 -9.00 13.73 14.05
N ASP A 131 -8.49 12.80 14.84
CA ASP A 131 -7.10 12.60 15.22
C ASP A 131 -6.54 11.30 14.65
N PHE A 132 -7.24 10.64 13.72
CA PHE A 132 -6.78 9.42 13.08
C PHE A 132 -5.75 9.73 11.98
N VAL A 133 -4.69 8.94 11.92
CA VAL A 133 -3.58 9.08 10.96
C VAL A 133 -3.32 7.82 10.14
N ALA A 134 -3.81 6.66 10.57
CA ALA A 134 -3.76 5.42 9.79
C ALA A 134 -4.96 4.52 10.09
N ILE A 135 -5.28 3.63 9.16
CA ILE A 135 -6.36 2.64 9.26
C ILE A 135 -5.92 1.27 8.75
N ALA A 136 -6.47 0.20 9.32
CA ALA A 136 -6.34 -1.16 8.80
C ALA A 136 -7.67 -1.90 8.95
N ALA A 137 -7.98 -2.79 7.99
CA ALA A 137 -9.19 -3.59 8.00
C ALA A 137 -8.83 -5.07 7.97
N GLY A 138 -9.31 -5.83 8.95
CA GLY A 138 -9.23 -7.28 8.97
C GLY A 138 -10.49 -7.90 8.36
N SER A 139 -10.74 -9.18 8.63
CA SER A 139 -11.94 -9.84 8.08
C SER A 139 -13.25 -9.22 8.59
N ARG A 140 -13.28 -8.93 9.90
CA ARG A 140 -14.48 -8.54 10.65
C ARG A 140 -14.21 -7.50 11.74
N HIS A 141 -13.04 -6.87 11.68
CA HIS A 141 -12.60 -5.86 12.64
C HIS A 141 -11.74 -4.82 11.94
N ASN A 142 -11.51 -3.73 12.65
CA ASN A 142 -10.81 -2.58 12.14
C ASN A 142 -9.90 -2.00 13.21
N LEU A 143 -8.84 -1.34 12.76
CA LEU A 143 -7.92 -0.60 13.59
C LEU A 143 -7.76 0.81 13.03
N ALA A 144 -7.55 1.76 13.93
CA ALA A 144 -7.08 3.09 13.58
C ALA A 144 -5.94 3.50 14.53
N LEU A 145 -4.92 4.13 13.96
CA LEU A 145 -3.84 4.79 14.69
C LEU A 145 -4.19 6.25 14.84
N LYS A 146 -4.06 6.78 16.06
CA LYS A 146 -4.25 8.19 16.35
C LYS A 146 -2.92 8.96 16.30
N SER A 147 -3.00 10.28 16.12
CA SER A 147 -1.83 11.17 16.04
C SER A 147 -1.02 11.24 17.33
N ASP A 148 -1.61 10.86 18.46
CA ASP A 148 -0.92 10.75 19.75
C ASP A 148 -0.18 9.41 19.92
N GLY A 149 -0.26 8.51 18.92
CA GLY A 149 0.34 7.19 18.89
C GLY A 149 -0.50 6.10 19.57
N SER A 150 -1.71 6.39 20.05
CA SER A 150 -2.62 5.39 20.62
C SER A 150 -3.50 4.73 19.55
N LEU A 151 -4.10 3.58 19.88
CA LEU A 151 -4.91 2.79 18.94
C LEU A 151 -6.41 2.86 19.27
N ALA A 152 -7.23 2.69 18.25
CA ALA A 152 -8.65 2.37 18.38
C ALA A 152 -8.96 1.09 17.60
N GLY A 153 -9.68 0.16 18.22
CA GLY A 153 -10.17 -1.06 17.58
C GLY A 153 -11.70 -1.15 17.65
N TRP A 154 -12.35 -1.56 16.57
CA TRP A 154 -13.81 -1.76 16.52
C TRP A 154 -14.21 -2.87 15.53
N GLY A 155 -15.46 -3.34 15.62
CA GLY A 155 -15.94 -4.55 14.94
C GLY A 155 -16.10 -5.71 15.93
N ILE A 156 -15.85 -6.94 15.48
CA ILE A 156 -16.22 -8.15 16.23
C ILE A 156 -15.04 -8.77 16.99
N ILE A 157 -13.91 -8.99 16.31
CA ILE A 157 -12.80 -9.83 16.80
C ILE A 157 -11.55 -8.96 17.00
N GLY A 158 -10.78 -9.17 18.08
CA GLY A 158 -9.49 -8.50 18.26
C GLY A 158 -9.57 -6.97 18.51
N THR A 159 -10.72 -6.48 18.98
CA THR A 159 -10.97 -5.03 19.17
C THR A 159 -10.32 -4.44 20.42
N THR A 160 -9.96 -5.28 21.39
CA THR A 160 -9.21 -4.86 22.59
C THR A 160 -7.76 -4.58 22.23
N VAL A 161 -7.45 -3.31 21.95
CA VAL A 161 -6.11 -2.86 21.61
C VAL A 161 -5.18 -2.83 22.84
N PRO A 162 -3.87 -3.06 22.67
CA PRO A 162 -2.91 -2.91 23.76
C PRO A 162 -2.87 -1.45 24.25
N PRO A 163 -2.68 -1.21 25.56
CA PRO A 163 -2.49 0.13 26.07
C PRO A 163 -1.13 0.68 25.59
N GLY A 164 -1.07 2.00 25.42
CA GLY A 164 0.14 2.69 24.98
C GLY A 164 -0.17 3.76 23.96
N ASN A 165 0.86 4.56 23.67
CA ASN A 165 0.81 5.64 22.71
C ASN A 165 2.14 5.75 21.91
N ASP A 166 2.86 4.65 21.85
CA ASP A 166 4.16 4.48 21.19
C ASP A 166 4.02 3.77 19.85
N PHE A 167 2.80 3.64 19.30
CA PHE A 167 2.56 2.98 18.03
C PHE A 167 2.77 3.93 16.85
N VAL A 168 3.38 3.41 15.79
CA VAL A 168 3.68 4.16 14.55
C VAL A 168 3.11 3.50 13.30
N ALA A 169 2.71 2.22 13.37
CA ALA A 169 2.00 1.56 12.29
C ALA A 169 1.11 0.41 12.80
N ILE A 170 0.13 0.01 11.99
CA ILE A 170 -0.86 -1.01 12.33
C ILE A 170 -1.13 -1.93 11.14
N ALA A 171 -1.44 -3.19 11.41
CA ALA A 171 -1.95 -4.12 10.43
C ALA A 171 -3.03 -5.00 11.05
N ALA A 172 -4.02 -5.37 10.23
CA ALA A 172 -5.08 -6.27 10.62
C ALA A 172 -5.01 -7.51 9.73
N GLY A 173 -4.87 -8.68 10.36
CA GLY A 173 -5.06 -9.96 9.70
C GLY A 173 -6.52 -10.39 9.74
N PHE A 174 -6.79 -11.67 9.49
CA PHE A 174 -8.17 -12.16 9.46
C PHE A 174 -8.88 -12.08 10.82
N GLY A 175 -8.26 -12.63 11.87
CA GLY A 175 -8.79 -12.66 13.25
C GLY A 175 -7.83 -12.10 14.30
N PHE A 176 -6.74 -11.47 13.87
CA PHE A 176 -5.70 -10.94 14.74
C PHE A 176 -5.22 -9.58 14.23
N SER A 177 -4.44 -8.90 15.05
CA SER A 177 -3.96 -7.56 14.81
C SER A 177 -2.48 -7.46 15.16
N LEU A 178 -1.78 -6.58 14.46
CA LEU A 178 -0.36 -6.29 14.66
C LEU A 178 -0.14 -4.78 14.74
N ALA A 179 0.87 -4.35 15.48
CA ALA A 179 1.31 -2.96 15.49
C ALA A 179 2.84 -2.86 15.61
N LEU A 180 3.38 -1.82 15.00
CA LEU A 180 4.78 -1.41 15.10
C LEU A 180 4.90 -0.27 16.11
N ARG A 181 5.88 -0.37 17.01
CA ARG A 181 6.25 0.69 17.95
C ARG A 181 7.33 1.61 17.40
N SER A 182 7.39 2.81 17.96
CA SER A 182 8.41 3.81 17.63
C SER A 182 9.84 3.36 17.96
N ASP A 183 10.00 2.38 18.85
CA ASP A 183 11.30 1.77 19.14
C ASP A 183 11.69 0.68 18.12
N GLY A 184 10.82 0.37 17.15
CA GLY A 184 11.01 -0.63 16.10
C GLY A 184 10.57 -2.04 16.49
N SER A 185 9.98 -2.25 17.67
CA SER A 185 9.45 -3.55 18.11
C SER A 185 7.98 -3.77 17.70
N LEU A 186 7.53 -5.02 17.70
CA LEU A 186 6.16 -5.39 17.30
C LEU A 186 5.28 -5.75 18.51
N ALA A 187 3.97 -5.51 18.41
CA ALA A 187 2.96 -6.21 19.20
C ALA A 187 2.00 -6.97 18.29
N GLY A 188 1.54 -8.12 18.76
CA GLY A 188 0.41 -8.85 18.20
C GLY A 188 -0.66 -9.12 19.27
N TRP A 189 -1.92 -9.10 18.89
CA TRP A 189 -3.05 -9.47 19.76
C TRP A 189 -4.23 -10.04 18.94
N GLY A 190 -5.15 -10.74 19.61
CA GLY A 190 -6.23 -11.47 18.96
C GLY A 190 -5.94 -12.98 18.88
N ASP A 191 -6.41 -13.62 17.81
CA ASP A 191 -6.22 -15.06 17.58
C ASP A 191 -4.72 -15.45 17.52
N ASN A 192 -4.38 -16.61 18.09
CA ASN A 192 -3.02 -17.14 18.10
C ASN A 192 -2.94 -18.66 17.89
N ASP A 193 -3.97 -19.28 17.31
CA ASP A 193 -4.02 -20.74 17.11
C ASP A 193 -2.82 -21.31 16.33
N TYR A 194 -2.16 -20.48 15.52
CA TYR A 194 -0.98 -20.82 14.72
C TYR A 194 0.28 -20.02 15.08
N GLY A 195 0.28 -19.27 16.19
CA GLY A 195 1.41 -18.42 16.57
C GLY A 195 1.46 -17.08 15.84
N GLN A 196 0.39 -16.67 15.14
CA GLN A 196 0.33 -15.44 14.34
C GLN A 196 0.43 -14.14 15.14
N THR A 197 0.21 -14.17 16.45
CA THR A 197 0.46 -13.02 17.36
C THR A 197 1.71 -13.20 18.22
N SER A 198 2.40 -14.33 18.12
CA SER A 198 3.74 -14.57 18.69
C SER A 198 4.81 -13.88 17.83
N VAL A 199 4.81 -12.56 17.83
CA VAL A 199 5.67 -11.72 16.98
C VAL A 199 7.17 -11.95 17.24
N PRO A 200 8.04 -11.85 16.21
CA PRO A 200 9.49 -11.97 16.38
C PRO A 200 10.05 -10.93 17.35
N ALA A 201 11.01 -11.34 18.18
CA ALA A 201 11.79 -10.42 18.99
C ALA A 201 12.73 -9.57 18.10
N GLY A 202 12.97 -8.32 18.52
CA GLY A 202 13.77 -7.37 17.77
C GLY A 202 13.16 -5.98 17.85
N ASN A 203 13.90 -5.01 17.34
CA ASN A 203 13.53 -3.61 17.32
C ASN A 203 14.00 -2.89 16.04
N ASP A 204 14.23 -3.67 14.99
CA ASP A 204 14.72 -3.27 13.68
C ASP A 204 13.60 -3.30 12.63
N PHE A 205 12.32 -3.40 13.04
CA PHE A 205 11.19 -3.45 12.13
C PHE A 205 10.75 -2.04 11.71
N VAL A 206 10.36 -1.91 10.43
CA VAL A 206 9.89 -0.64 9.83
C VAL A 206 8.53 -0.77 9.15
N ALA A 207 8.04 -1.99 8.90
CA ALA A 207 6.68 -2.22 8.43
C ALA A 207 6.16 -3.60 8.87
N VAL A 208 4.85 -3.76 8.89
CA VAL A 208 4.15 -4.99 9.32
C VAL A 208 2.89 -5.23 8.48
N SER A 209 2.55 -6.50 8.20
CA SER A 209 1.30 -6.92 7.55
C SER A 209 0.80 -8.23 8.14
N GLY A 210 -0.53 -8.43 8.17
CA GLY A 210 -1.16 -9.67 8.63
C GLY A 210 -1.93 -10.33 7.49
N GLY A 211 -1.77 -11.65 7.35
CA GLY A 211 -2.56 -12.48 6.43
C GLY A 211 -3.72 -13.18 7.15
N LEU A 212 -4.05 -14.41 6.71
CA LEU A 212 -5.09 -15.22 7.38
C LEU A 212 -4.63 -15.68 8.76
N PHE A 213 -3.49 -16.36 8.80
CA PHE A 213 -2.91 -16.98 9.99
C PHE A 213 -1.38 -16.80 10.07
N HIS A 214 -0.84 -15.82 9.34
CA HIS A 214 0.59 -15.50 9.33
C HIS A 214 0.83 -13.99 9.38
N GLY A 215 1.95 -13.58 9.96
CA GLY A 215 2.40 -12.20 9.96
C GLY A 215 3.68 -12.04 9.14
N LEU A 216 3.87 -10.85 8.59
CA LEU A 216 5.06 -10.41 7.88
C LEU A 216 5.58 -9.11 8.46
N ALA A 217 6.90 -8.92 8.47
CA ALA A 217 7.54 -7.66 8.82
C ALA A 217 8.73 -7.35 7.92
N LEU A 218 8.96 -6.05 7.69
CA LEU A 218 10.11 -5.51 6.96
C LEU A 218 11.08 -4.96 7.98
N ARG A 219 12.36 -5.28 7.84
CA ARG A 219 13.43 -4.73 8.67
C ARG A 219 14.04 -3.49 8.04
N SER A 220 14.68 -2.66 8.85
CA SER A 220 15.37 -1.45 8.42
C SER A 220 16.54 -1.70 7.47
N ASP A 221 17.08 -2.92 7.47
CA ASP A 221 18.09 -3.35 6.51
C ASP A 221 17.50 -3.80 5.17
N GLY A 222 16.17 -3.79 5.01
CA GLY A 222 15.46 -4.21 3.80
C GLY A 222 15.18 -5.71 3.72
N SER A 223 15.53 -6.51 4.74
CA SER A 223 15.19 -7.93 4.81
C SER A 223 13.81 -8.20 5.43
N LEU A 224 13.28 -9.41 5.23
CA LEU A 224 11.92 -9.77 5.65
C LEU A 224 11.89 -10.76 6.82
N ALA A 225 10.82 -10.70 7.61
CA ALA A 225 10.45 -11.71 8.61
C ALA A 225 9.06 -12.25 8.31
N GLY A 226 8.87 -13.56 8.43
CA GLY A 226 7.55 -14.20 8.40
C GLY A 226 7.38 -15.14 9.59
N TRP A 227 6.17 -15.19 10.17
CA TRP A 227 5.84 -16.07 11.30
C TRP A 227 4.37 -16.51 11.27
N GLY A 228 4.03 -17.53 12.05
CA GLY A 228 2.69 -18.10 12.12
C GLY A 228 2.53 -19.36 11.26
N PHE A 229 1.34 -19.54 10.67
CA PHE A 229 1.01 -20.67 9.82
C PHE A 229 1.82 -20.71 8.53
N ASN A 230 2.27 -21.89 8.11
CA ASN A 230 3.19 -22.04 6.96
C ASN A 230 2.92 -23.30 6.12
N CYS A 231 1.67 -23.78 6.00
CA CYS A 231 1.43 -25.04 5.28
C CYS A 231 1.65 -24.94 3.77
N CYS A 232 1.57 -23.73 3.21
CA CYS A 232 1.78 -23.43 1.80
C CYS A 232 3.06 -22.61 1.56
N GLY A 233 3.89 -22.40 2.58
CA GLY A 233 5.13 -21.63 2.48
C GLY A 233 4.94 -20.12 2.71
N GLU A 234 3.83 -19.67 3.28
CA GLU A 234 3.47 -18.26 3.51
C GLU A 234 4.53 -17.47 4.31
N THR A 235 5.30 -18.15 5.15
CA THR A 235 6.38 -17.56 5.97
C THR A 235 7.77 -17.84 5.42
N ASN A 236 7.90 -18.53 4.28
CA ASN A 236 9.18 -18.79 3.62
C ASN A 236 9.63 -17.55 2.84
N VAL A 237 9.97 -16.49 3.57
CA VAL A 237 10.34 -15.19 3.00
C VAL A 237 11.53 -15.32 2.03
N PRO A 238 11.52 -14.64 0.88
CA PRO A 238 12.64 -14.66 -0.05
C PRO A 238 13.91 -14.06 0.58
N PRO A 239 15.11 -14.58 0.25
CA PRO A 239 16.35 -13.95 0.68
C PRO A 239 16.55 -12.61 -0.04
N GLY A 240 17.16 -11.66 0.65
CA GLY A 240 17.45 -10.33 0.11
C GLY A 240 17.30 -9.24 1.16
N ASP A 241 17.80 -8.06 0.82
CA ASP A 241 17.80 -6.82 1.61
C ASP A 241 17.33 -5.62 0.77
N ASP A 242 16.71 -5.88 -0.39
CA ASP A 242 16.26 -4.87 -1.34
C ASP A 242 14.76 -4.59 -1.25
N PHE A 243 14.06 -5.06 -0.21
CA PHE A 243 12.61 -4.87 -0.05
C PHE A 243 12.26 -3.52 0.57
N VAL A 244 11.17 -2.91 0.07
CA VAL A 244 10.67 -1.60 0.51
C VAL A 244 9.19 -1.62 0.89
N ALA A 245 8.47 -2.70 0.56
CA ALA A 245 7.07 -2.91 0.92
C ALA A 245 6.76 -4.38 1.11
N LEU A 246 5.68 -4.65 1.84
CA LEU A 246 5.09 -5.97 1.97
C LEU A 246 3.56 -5.90 2.01
N ALA A 247 2.92 -6.98 1.56
CA ALA A 247 1.49 -7.20 1.69
C ALA A 247 1.25 -8.69 1.94
N ALA A 248 0.29 -9.02 2.81
CA ALA A 248 -0.09 -10.40 3.10
C ALA A 248 -1.54 -10.63 2.67
N GLY A 249 -1.75 -11.62 1.81
CA GLY A 249 -3.08 -12.13 1.50
C GLY A 249 -3.45 -13.24 2.48
N ASN A 250 -4.47 -14.05 2.14
CA ASN A 250 -4.88 -15.11 3.07
C ASN A 250 -3.82 -16.21 3.19
N ARG A 251 -3.25 -16.68 2.08
CA ARG A 251 -2.28 -17.79 2.08
C ARG A 251 -1.06 -17.51 1.21
N HIS A 252 -0.82 -16.25 0.89
CA HIS A 252 0.28 -15.82 0.06
C HIS A 252 0.75 -14.44 0.51
N SER A 253 1.90 -14.06 0.00
CA SER A 253 2.65 -12.90 0.47
C SER A 253 3.32 -12.22 -0.71
N LEU A 254 3.39 -10.90 -0.66
CA LEU A 254 4.01 -10.05 -1.68
C LEU A 254 5.02 -9.13 -1.01
N ALA A 255 6.08 -8.80 -1.75
CA ALA A 255 7.00 -7.74 -1.41
C ALA A 255 7.36 -6.91 -2.66
N LEU A 256 7.51 -5.60 -2.45
CA LEU A 256 8.02 -4.68 -3.47
C LEU A 256 9.51 -4.48 -3.21
N LYS A 257 10.30 -4.58 -4.26
CA LYS A 257 11.74 -4.29 -4.24
C LYS A 257 12.00 -2.82 -4.56
N SER A 258 13.15 -2.32 -4.11
CA SER A 258 13.62 -0.95 -4.32
C SER A 258 13.83 -0.61 -5.81
N ASP A 259 14.06 -1.62 -6.64
CA ASP A 259 14.15 -1.50 -8.10
C ASP A 259 12.79 -1.47 -8.80
N GLY A 260 11.69 -1.57 -8.05
CA GLY A 260 10.31 -1.58 -8.52
C GLY A 260 9.80 -2.94 -9.01
N SER A 261 10.58 -4.01 -8.89
CA SER A 261 10.13 -5.38 -9.17
C SER A 261 9.41 -6.01 -7.96
N LEU A 262 8.68 -7.11 -8.18
CA LEU A 262 7.88 -7.78 -7.15
C LEU A 262 8.44 -9.17 -6.82
N ALA A 263 8.34 -9.56 -5.55
CA ALA A 263 8.55 -10.93 -5.08
C ALA A 263 7.25 -11.46 -4.47
N MET A 264 6.91 -12.71 -4.76
CA MET A 264 5.67 -13.34 -4.30
C MET A 264 5.94 -14.79 -3.86
N TRP A 265 5.31 -15.22 -2.78
CA TRP A 265 5.50 -16.58 -2.23
C TRP A 265 4.26 -17.05 -1.46
N GLY A 266 4.22 -18.34 -1.13
CA GLY A 266 3.08 -19.00 -0.49
C GLY A 266 2.21 -19.79 -1.47
N TYR A 267 0.92 -19.89 -1.18
CA TYR A 267 -0.07 -20.61 -1.98
C TYR A 267 -0.23 -19.99 -3.38
N ASN A 268 -0.22 -20.85 -4.42
CA ASN A 268 -0.33 -20.44 -5.81
C ASN A 268 -1.54 -21.04 -6.56
N GLY A 269 -2.58 -21.48 -5.86
CA GLY A 269 -3.85 -21.78 -6.53
C GLY A 269 -4.45 -20.48 -7.05
N ASN A 270 -4.69 -20.38 -8.37
CA ASN A 270 -5.10 -19.18 -9.12
C ASN A 270 -3.97 -18.30 -9.69
N GLY A 271 -2.70 -18.71 -9.60
CA GLY A 271 -1.60 -17.93 -10.19
C GLY A 271 -1.27 -16.65 -9.42
N LEU A 272 -1.59 -16.59 -8.12
CA LEU A 272 -1.33 -15.46 -7.23
C LEU A 272 0.16 -15.08 -7.19
N THR A 273 1.04 -16.08 -7.25
CA THR A 273 2.49 -15.85 -7.25
C THR A 273 3.07 -15.71 -8.66
N ASN A 274 2.23 -15.52 -9.69
CA ASN A 274 2.70 -15.22 -11.04
C ASN A 274 3.03 -13.74 -11.14
N VAL A 275 4.30 -13.41 -10.89
CA VAL A 275 4.82 -12.03 -10.91
C VAL A 275 4.53 -11.36 -12.25
N PRO A 276 3.77 -10.25 -12.30
CA PRO A 276 3.63 -9.45 -13.50
C PRO A 276 5.00 -8.95 -13.97
N PRO A 277 5.32 -9.01 -15.27
CA PRO A 277 6.60 -8.54 -15.78
C PRO A 277 6.72 -7.02 -15.61
N GLY A 278 7.89 -6.56 -15.17
CA GLY A 278 8.18 -5.14 -15.00
C GLY A 278 8.95 -4.85 -13.71
N ASN A 279 9.42 -3.61 -13.62
CA ASN A 279 10.11 -3.07 -12.45
C ASN A 279 9.70 -1.60 -12.20
N ASP A 280 8.49 -1.26 -12.61
CA ASP A 280 7.89 0.07 -12.53
C ASP A 280 6.76 0.13 -11.51
N PHE A 281 6.66 -0.86 -10.61
CA PHE A 281 5.68 -0.86 -9.52
C PHE A 281 6.12 0.04 -8.36
N PHE A 282 5.15 0.68 -7.70
CA PHE A 282 5.42 1.50 -6.51
C PHE A 282 4.45 1.28 -5.35
N ALA A 283 3.37 0.52 -5.57
CA ALA A 283 2.43 0.12 -4.53
C ALA A 283 1.89 -1.30 -4.83
N ILE A 284 1.60 -2.06 -3.77
CA ILE A 284 1.08 -3.42 -3.83
C ILE A 284 -0.02 -3.61 -2.78
N ALA A 285 -1.01 -4.45 -3.09
CA ALA A 285 -2.00 -4.92 -2.14
C ALA A 285 -2.34 -6.38 -2.42
N ALA A 286 -2.46 -7.18 -1.37
CA ALA A 286 -2.81 -8.58 -1.45
C ALA A 286 -4.28 -8.74 -1.10
N GLY A 287 -5.10 -9.23 -2.04
CA GLY A 287 -6.49 -9.58 -1.76
C GLY A 287 -6.56 -10.88 -0.95
N GLY A 288 -7.78 -11.30 -0.59
CA GLY A 288 -8.03 -12.49 0.23
C GLY A 288 -7.40 -13.80 -0.29
N TYR A 289 -8.20 -14.77 -0.71
CA TYR A 289 -7.67 -16.05 -1.23
C TYR A 289 -7.26 -15.99 -2.71
N TYR A 290 -7.54 -14.87 -3.38
CA TYR A 290 -7.99 -14.96 -4.76
C TYR A 290 -7.25 -14.05 -5.72
N TYR A 291 -6.71 -12.89 -5.32
CA TYR A 291 -6.14 -11.96 -6.28
C TYR A 291 -5.18 -10.98 -5.61
N ASP A 292 -4.44 -10.27 -6.45
CA ASP A 292 -3.47 -9.27 -6.07
C ASP A 292 -3.59 -8.03 -6.94
N LEU A 293 -3.16 -6.90 -6.39
CA LEU A 293 -3.16 -5.60 -7.03
C LEU A 293 -1.80 -4.93 -6.90
N ALA A 294 -1.44 -4.15 -7.91
CA ALA A 294 -0.30 -3.25 -7.87
C ALA A 294 -0.62 -1.93 -8.58
N ILE A 295 0.15 -0.89 -8.27
CA ILE A 295 0.20 0.34 -9.06
C ILE A 295 1.53 0.41 -9.78
N ARG A 296 1.45 0.54 -11.10
CA ARG A 296 2.58 0.69 -12.00
C ARG A 296 2.72 2.13 -12.45
N GLN A 297 3.90 2.72 -12.26
CA GLN A 297 4.20 4.07 -12.69
C GLN A 297 4.10 4.17 -14.21
N VAL A 298 3.25 5.07 -14.70
CA VAL A 298 3.26 5.41 -16.13
C VAL A 298 4.45 6.35 -16.36
N PRO A 299 5.34 6.08 -17.32
CA PRO A 299 6.35 7.04 -17.71
C PRO A 299 5.65 8.34 -18.11
N GLU A 300 5.94 9.44 -17.43
CA GLU A 300 5.51 10.77 -17.91
C GLU A 300 6.02 10.89 -19.36
N PRO A 301 5.15 11.22 -20.34
CA PRO A 301 5.60 11.37 -21.72
C PRO A 301 6.77 12.33 -21.67
N ALA A 302 7.93 11.89 -22.16
CA ALA A 302 9.15 12.68 -22.12
C ALA A 302 8.78 14.09 -22.54
N SER A 303 8.83 15.03 -21.60
CA SER A 303 8.51 16.42 -21.90
C SER A 303 9.29 16.76 -23.16
N LEU A 304 8.66 17.38 -24.15
CA LEU A 304 9.27 17.86 -25.40
C LEU A 304 10.32 18.97 -25.13
N ALA A 305 11.18 18.79 -24.13
CA ALA A 305 12.32 19.62 -23.77
C ALA A 305 13.54 19.35 -24.68
N LEU A 306 13.42 18.45 -25.67
CA LEU A 306 14.47 18.20 -26.67
C LEU A 306 14.00 18.60 -28.09
N LEU A 307 13.63 19.87 -28.28
CA LEU A 307 13.56 20.44 -29.63
C LEU A 307 13.97 21.92 -29.68
N ALA A 308 14.94 22.33 -28.86
CA ALA A 308 15.53 23.67 -28.91
C ALA A 308 17.06 23.69 -29.15
N LEU A 309 17.71 22.54 -29.36
CA LEU A 309 19.17 22.49 -29.55
C LEU A 309 19.54 21.56 -30.72
N ALA A 310 19.14 21.90 -31.94
CA ALA A 310 19.82 21.48 -33.18
C ALA A 310 19.25 22.22 -34.41
N LEU A 311 19.47 23.52 -34.51
CA LEU A 311 19.57 24.17 -35.82
C LEU A 311 20.99 24.73 -35.95
N PRO A 312 21.84 24.20 -36.85
CA PRO A 312 23.03 24.93 -37.24
C PRO A 312 22.60 26.19 -37.99
N LEU A 313 23.03 27.35 -37.51
CA LEU A 313 22.99 28.61 -38.26
C LEU A 313 23.74 28.41 -39.58
N LEU A 314 23.01 28.23 -40.68
CA LEU A 314 23.59 28.23 -42.03
C LEU A 314 23.92 29.69 -42.39
N VAL A 315 25.14 30.12 -42.06
CA VAL A 315 25.67 31.41 -42.53
C VAL A 315 25.99 31.28 -44.01
N TRP A 316 25.14 31.86 -44.86
CA TRP A 316 25.36 31.97 -46.30
C TRP A 316 26.42 33.05 -46.57
N ARG A 317 27.67 32.65 -46.83
CA ARG A 317 28.73 33.57 -47.27
C ARG A 317 28.61 33.77 -48.78
N HIS A 318 28.00 34.88 -49.21
CA HIS A 318 28.03 35.31 -50.61
C HIS A 318 29.48 35.65 -51.00
N SER A 319 30.10 34.87 -51.90
CA SER A 319 31.28 35.33 -52.62
C SER A 319 30.83 36.29 -53.73
N ARG A 320 31.09 37.60 -53.60
CA ARG A 320 30.99 38.50 -54.76
C ARG A 320 32.34 38.53 -55.46
N GLY A 321 32.29 38.20 -56.75
CA GLY A 321 33.43 38.13 -57.65
C GLY A 321 34.10 39.48 -57.88
N SER A 322 35.38 39.36 -58.22
CA SER A 322 36.22 40.40 -58.79
C SER A 322 35.65 40.89 -60.13
N GLY A 323 35.19 42.14 -60.16
CA GLY A 323 34.97 42.90 -61.39
C GLY A 323 36.21 43.73 -61.71
N SER A 324 36.78 43.48 -62.89
CA SER A 324 37.89 44.18 -63.53
C SER A 324 37.49 45.53 -64.13
N GLY A 325 38.36 46.53 -63.99
CA GLY A 325 38.66 47.55 -65.02
C GLY A 325 37.72 48.76 -65.13
N GLN A 326 38.15 49.93 -64.66
CA GLN A 326 38.89 50.97 -65.42
C GLN A 326 39.30 52.10 -64.48
#